data_AF-A0A949ZZR3-F1
#
_entry.id   AF-A0A949ZZR3-F1
#
_cell.length_a   1.000
_cell.length_b   1.000
_cell.length_c   1.000
_cell.angle_alpha   90.00
_cell.angle_beta   90.00
_cell.angle_gamma   90.00
#
_symmetry.space_group_name_H-M   'P 1'
#
loop_
_entity.id
_entity.type
_entity.pdbx_description
1 polymer ?
#
loop_
_entity_poly.entity_id
_entity_poly.type
_entity_poly.pdbx_seq_one_letter_code
_entity_poly.pdbx_strand_id
1 'polypeptide(L)'
;VPRRLDGLAARCGGFALVSYEALERCPSPALAAAALVALDPPSGPMGAELLRAGSGFTHLAWGDAELRFAQQMHELEYGLRASLAAFYRGLRLRGRVTGEELEHLLRGDGPHGRPARLAARLMKVLAELALVSLDRDLPALAIAGAEPTALERSAAYRAYAQRYEDGRRFLTSANHLPGG
;
A
#
# COMPACT_ATOMS: atom_id res chain seq x y z
N VAL A 1 -4.00 -19.82 3.86
CA VAL A 1 -5.10 -19.76 2.86
C VAL A 1 -5.12 -20.91 1.81
N PRO A 2 -4.16 -21.88 1.71
CA PRO A 2 -4.27 -22.95 0.69
C PRO A 2 -5.50 -23.85 0.81
N ARG A 3 -5.86 -24.25 2.04
CA ARG A 3 -6.91 -25.26 2.30
C ARG A 3 -8.33 -24.91 1.85
N ARG A 4 -8.62 -23.65 1.51
CA ARG A 4 -9.96 -23.23 1.08
C ARG A 4 -10.07 -22.99 -0.43
N LEU A 5 -8.95 -23.00 -1.16
CA LEU A 5 -8.91 -22.68 -2.58
C LEU A 5 -9.64 -23.73 -3.42
N ASP A 6 -9.34 -25.02 -3.24
CA ASP A 6 -9.91 -26.09 -4.06
C ASP A 6 -11.43 -26.23 -3.87
N GLY A 7 -11.90 -26.10 -2.62
CA GLY A 7 -13.33 -26.18 -2.29
C GLY A 7 -14.15 -25.00 -2.81
N LEU A 8 -13.57 -23.79 -2.85
CA LEU A 8 -14.21 -22.62 -3.48
C LEU A 8 -14.15 -22.71 -5.00
N ALA A 9 -13.03 -23.14 -5.58
CA ALA A 9 -12.87 -23.30 -7.02
C ALA A 9 -13.92 -24.24 -7.63
N ALA A 10 -14.18 -25.38 -6.97
CA ALA A 10 -15.18 -26.36 -7.43
C ALA A 10 -16.63 -25.82 -7.44
N ARG A 11 -16.95 -24.82 -6.61
CA ARG A 11 -18.31 -24.25 -6.49
C ARG A 11 -18.49 -22.95 -7.28
N CYS A 12 -17.41 -22.21 -7.48
CA CYS A 12 -17.43 -20.88 -8.10
C CYS A 12 -16.85 -20.86 -9.53
N GLY A 13 -16.36 -22.00 -10.04
CA GLY A 13 -15.73 -22.09 -11.36
C GLY A 13 -14.32 -21.47 -11.43
N GLY A 14 -13.75 -21.11 -10.27
CA GLY A 14 -12.48 -20.38 -10.12
C GLY A 14 -12.68 -18.97 -9.57
N PHE A 15 -11.61 -18.37 -9.02
CA PHE A 15 -11.61 -16.98 -8.59
C PHE A 15 -10.19 -16.40 -8.64
N ALA A 16 -10.10 -15.08 -8.80
CA ALA A 16 -8.86 -14.33 -8.67
C ALA A 16 -8.98 -13.39 -7.46
N LEU A 17 -7.91 -13.31 -6.67
CA LEU A 17 -7.78 -12.30 -5.62
C LEU A 17 -6.91 -11.17 -6.14
N VAL A 18 -7.38 -9.94 -6.00
CA VAL A 18 -6.70 -8.74 -6.51
C VAL A 18 -6.87 -7.60 -5.51
N SER A 19 -5.86 -6.74 -5.39
CA SER A 19 -5.95 -5.54 -4.55
C SER A 19 -6.47 -4.36 -5.36
N TYR A 20 -7.05 -3.36 -4.68
CA TYR A 20 -7.51 -2.12 -5.32
C TYR A 20 -6.42 -1.45 -6.16
N GLU A 21 -5.15 -1.43 -5.70
CA GLU A 21 -4.06 -0.80 -6.46
C GLU A 21 -3.63 -1.62 -7.69
N ALA A 22 -3.86 -2.93 -7.70
CA ALA A 22 -3.68 -3.74 -8.90
C ALA A 22 -4.82 -3.47 -9.90
N LEU A 23 -6.05 -3.32 -9.42
CA LEU A 23 -7.21 -2.93 -10.22
C LEU A 23 -7.06 -1.53 -10.83
N GLU A 24 -6.59 -0.55 -10.05
CA GLU A 24 -6.34 0.82 -10.54
C GLU A 24 -5.29 0.84 -11.67
N ARG A 25 -4.29 -0.07 -11.64
CA ARG A 25 -3.27 -0.17 -12.69
C ARG A 25 -3.72 -0.96 -13.90
N CYS A 26 -4.57 -1.96 -13.72
CA CYS A 26 -5.07 -2.82 -14.79
C CYS A 26 -6.52 -3.22 -14.52
N PRO A 27 -7.51 -2.41 -14.97
CA PRO A 27 -8.92 -2.64 -14.66
C PRO A 27 -9.54 -3.83 -15.40
N SER A 28 -9.02 -4.19 -16.57
CA SER A 28 -9.70 -5.06 -17.54
C SER A 28 -10.09 -6.46 -17.05
N PRO A 29 -9.32 -7.18 -16.19
CA PRO A 29 -9.66 -8.55 -15.84
C PRO A 29 -10.84 -8.66 -14.86
N ALA A 30 -10.98 -7.68 -13.95
CA ALA A 30 -12.02 -7.72 -12.92
C ALA A 30 -13.38 -7.21 -13.43
N LEU A 31 -13.37 -6.31 -14.42
CA LEU A 31 -14.59 -5.80 -15.03
C LEU A 31 -15.34 -6.85 -15.86
N ALA A 32 -14.66 -7.93 -16.27
CA ALA A 32 -15.23 -9.05 -17.00
C ALA A 32 -15.78 -10.17 -16.09
N ALA A 33 -15.62 -10.06 -14.77
CA ALA A 33 -16.09 -11.09 -13.84
C ALA A 33 -17.62 -11.06 -13.69
N ALA A 34 -18.26 -12.24 -13.67
CA ALA A 34 -19.70 -12.36 -13.43
C ALA A 34 -20.12 -11.92 -12.02
N ALA A 35 -19.22 -12.08 -11.05
CA ALA A 35 -19.39 -11.60 -9.68
C ALA A 35 -18.06 -11.06 -9.13
N LEU A 36 -18.14 -9.92 -8.44
CA LEU A 36 -17.04 -9.30 -7.72
C LEU A 36 -17.38 -9.27 -6.23
N VAL A 37 -16.46 -9.72 -5.38
CA VAL A 37 -16.60 -9.66 -3.92
C VAL A 37 -15.51 -8.78 -3.37
N ALA A 38 -15.89 -7.64 -2.81
CA ALA A 38 -14.97 -6.71 -2.19
C ALA A 38 -14.94 -6.94 -0.68
N LEU A 39 -13.77 -7.33 -0.16
CA LEU A 39 -13.59 -7.75 1.25
C LEU A 39 -13.33 -6.57 2.19
N ASP A 40 -12.77 -5.49 1.67
CA ASP A 40 -12.44 -4.26 2.38
C ASP A 40 -12.93 -3.04 1.60
N PRO A 41 -13.28 -1.93 2.28
CA PRO A 41 -13.73 -0.73 1.62
C PRO A 41 -12.58 -0.05 0.85
N PRO A 42 -12.87 0.55 -0.33
CA PRO A 42 -11.85 1.30 -1.06
C PRO A 42 -11.42 2.55 -0.28
N SER A 43 -10.15 2.92 -0.37
CA SER A 43 -9.60 4.12 0.28
C SER A 43 -9.73 5.39 -0.58
N GLY A 44 -10.59 5.41 -1.58
CA GLY A 44 -10.75 6.57 -2.46
C GLY A 44 -11.80 6.38 -3.57
N PRO A 45 -12.15 7.48 -4.27
CA PRO A 45 -13.23 7.50 -5.25
C PRO A 45 -12.98 6.57 -6.44
N MET A 46 -11.73 6.48 -6.94
CA MET A 46 -11.35 5.60 -8.05
C MET A 46 -11.65 4.12 -7.73
N GLY A 47 -11.26 3.65 -6.54
CA GLY A 47 -11.58 2.30 -6.08
C GLY A 47 -13.09 2.05 -6.00
N ALA A 48 -13.84 3.03 -5.51
CA ALA A 48 -15.30 2.94 -5.45
C ALA A 48 -15.99 2.99 -6.83
N GLU A 49 -15.39 3.66 -7.82
CA GLU A 49 -15.84 3.63 -9.22
C GLU A 49 -15.55 2.28 -9.86
N LEU A 50 -14.38 1.69 -9.61
CA LEU A 50 -14.03 0.36 -10.12
C LEU A 50 -15.02 -0.72 -9.65
N LEU A 51 -15.48 -0.65 -8.39
CA LEU A 51 -16.51 -1.56 -7.87
C LEU A 51 -17.87 -1.40 -8.58
N ARG A 52 -18.16 -0.22 -9.12
CA ARG A 52 -19.41 0.11 -9.82
C ARG A 52 -19.33 -0.11 -11.33
N ALA A 53 -18.13 -0.21 -11.89
CA ALA A 53 -17.91 -0.30 -13.33
C ALA A 53 -18.08 -1.72 -13.90
N GLY A 54 -18.10 -2.76 -13.05
CA GLY A 54 -18.32 -4.14 -13.49
C GLY A 54 -19.72 -4.35 -14.06
N SER A 55 -19.84 -5.21 -15.08
CA SER A 55 -21.15 -5.58 -15.66
C SER A 55 -21.88 -6.70 -14.90
N GLY A 56 -21.21 -7.32 -13.92
CA GLY A 56 -21.73 -8.41 -13.09
C GLY A 56 -22.28 -7.95 -11.74
N PHE A 57 -22.44 -8.90 -10.81
CA PHE A 57 -22.88 -8.62 -9.44
C PHE A 57 -21.71 -8.19 -8.56
N THR A 58 -21.81 -7.04 -7.90
CA THR A 58 -20.83 -6.60 -6.89
C THR A 58 -21.37 -6.82 -5.49
N HIS A 59 -20.68 -7.63 -4.70
CA HIS A 59 -20.96 -7.90 -3.29
C HIS A 59 -19.96 -7.17 -2.40
N LEU A 60 -20.47 -6.35 -1.48
CA LEU A 60 -19.67 -5.66 -0.48
C LEU A 60 -19.69 -6.51 0.80
N ALA A 61 -18.52 -7.00 1.20
CA ALA A 61 -18.37 -7.98 2.29
C ALA A 61 -17.56 -7.42 3.46
N TRP A 62 -17.79 -6.13 3.79
CA TRP A 62 -17.12 -5.46 4.90
C TRP A 62 -18.15 -4.85 5.86
N GLY A 63 -17.83 -4.84 7.15
CA GLY A 63 -18.51 -4.07 8.18
C GLY A 63 -17.56 -3.12 8.91
N ASP A 64 -17.92 -2.71 10.12
CA ASP A 64 -17.13 -1.75 10.89
C ASP A 64 -15.70 -2.25 11.20
N ALA A 65 -15.53 -3.58 11.37
CA ALA A 65 -14.23 -4.16 11.67
C ALA A 65 -13.26 -4.03 10.49
N GLU A 66 -13.71 -4.38 9.29
CA GLU A 66 -12.96 -4.26 8.05
C GLU A 66 -12.72 -2.80 7.69
N LEU A 67 -13.67 -1.90 7.97
CA LEU A 67 -13.48 -0.47 7.76
C LEU A 67 -12.41 0.11 8.69
N ARG A 68 -12.43 -0.22 9.99
CA ARG A 68 -11.36 0.17 10.92
C ARG A 68 -10.01 -0.39 10.49
N PHE A 69 -9.99 -1.63 10.02
CA PHE A 69 -8.77 -2.25 9.50
C PHE A 69 -8.25 -1.51 8.27
N ALA A 70 -9.12 -1.17 7.32
CA ALA A 70 -8.75 -0.40 6.13
C ALA A 70 -8.21 1.00 6.49
N GLN A 71 -8.79 1.67 7.50
CA GLN A 71 -8.27 2.94 8.03
C GLN A 71 -6.86 2.79 8.60
N GLN A 72 -6.65 1.80 9.48
CA GLN A 72 -5.33 1.52 10.07
C GLN A 72 -4.29 1.17 9.01
N MET A 73 -4.65 0.37 8.01
CA MET A 73 -3.76 0.02 6.91
C MET A 73 -3.44 1.22 6.03
N HIS A 74 -4.42 2.07 5.72
CA HIS A 74 -4.21 3.31 4.97
C HIS A 74 -3.26 4.27 5.71
N GLU A 75 -3.43 4.40 7.04
CA GLU A 75 -2.55 5.20 7.88
C GLU A 75 -1.12 4.65 7.90
N LEU A 76 -0.97 3.34 8.06
CA LEU A 76 0.34 2.67 8.02
C LEU A 76 1.02 2.83 6.66
N GLU A 77 0.26 2.75 5.58
CA GLU A 77 0.77 2.77 4.21
C GLU A 77 1.17 4.17 3.70
N TYR A 78 0.46 5.23 4.14
CA TYR A 78 0.64 6.59 3.63
C TYR A 78 1.07 7.62 4.70
N GLY A 79 1.02 7.28 6.00
CA GLY A 79 1.57 8.08 7.11
C GLY A 79 3.10 8.02 7.18
N LEU A 80 3.78 8.52 6.13
CA LEU A 80 5.20 8.18 5.89
C LEU A 80 6.22 8.81 6.85
N ARG A 81 5.89 9.92 7.52
CA ARG A 81 6.90 10.75 8.23
C ARG A 81 7.69 9.97 9.28
N ALA A 82 7.02 9.23 10.15
CA ALA A 82 7.66 8.44 11.20
C ALA A 82 8.51 7.30 10.60
N SER A 83 7.96 6.61 9.60
CA SER A 83 8.63 5.51 8.89
C SER A 83 9.87 5.98 8.13
N LEU A 84 9.82 7.13 7.46
CA LEU A 84 10.96 7.76 6.79
C LEU A 84 12.08 8.08 7.79
N ALA A 85 11.72 8.69 8.91
CA ALA A 85 12.69 9.09 9.92
C ALA A 85 13.37 7.86 10.55
N ALA A 86 12.61 6.80 10.87
CA ALA A 86 13.16 5.56 11.41
C ALA A 86 14.07 4.85 10.39
N PHE A 87 13.61 4.70 9.14
CA PHE A 87 14.37 4.04 8.08
C PHE A 87 15.67 4.79 7.76
N TYR A 88 15.61 6.11 7.59
CA TYR A 88 16.80 6.93 7.31
C TYR A 88 17.80 6.90 8.46
N ARG A 89 17.36 6.99 9.73
CA ARG A 89 18.27 6.85 10.88
C ARG A 89 18.93 5.48 10.92
N GLY A 90 18.16 4.41 10.69
CA GLY A 90 18.70 3.05 10.66
C GLY A 90 19.74 2.84 9.57
N LEU A 91 19.51 3.42 8.39
CA LEU A 91 20.48 3.44 7.29
C LEU A 91 21.71 4.29 7.63
N ARG A 92 21.51 5.49 8.20
CA ARG A 92 22.59 6.43 8.52
C ARG A 92 23.58 5.85 9.52
N LEU A 93 23.12 5.05 10.47
CA LEU A 93 23.99 4.35 11.42
C LEU A 93 24.91 3.32 10.75
N ARG A 94 24.48 2.74 9.62
CA ARG A 94 25.22 1.70 8.89
C ARG A 94 26.04 2.26 7.72
N GLY A 95 25.65 3.43 7.20
CA GLY A 95 26.26 4.08 6.04
C GLY A 95 25.90 3.41 4.70
N ARG A 96 26.06 2.09 4.60
CA ARG A 96 25.70 1.26 3.45
C ARG A 96 25.19 -0.10 3.93
N VAL A 97 24.15 -0.62 3.29
CA VAL A 97 23.58 -1.95 3.55
C VAL A 97 23.36 -2.71 2.26
N THR A 98 23.45 -4.05 2.31
CA THR A 98 23.28 -4.95 1.16
C THR A 98 22.59 -6.25 1.58
N GLY A 99 22.03 -7.01 0.63
CA GLY A 99 21.55 -8.37 0.87
C GLY A 99 20.52 -8.46 2.02
N GLU A 100 20.71 -9.42 2.92
CA GLU A 100 19.83 -9.68 4.07
C GLU A 100 19.73 -8.47 5.02
N GLU A 101 20.81 -7.69 5.19
CA GLU A 101 20.78 -6.50 6.03
C GLU A 101 19.89 -5.41 5.45
N LEU A 102 19.93 -5.22 4.12
CA LEU A 102 19.02 -4.32 3.42
C LEU A 102 17.57 -4.81 3.56
N GLU A 103 17.33 -6.10 3.38
CA GLU A 103 15.99 -6.68 3.55
C GLU A 103 15.45 -6.47 4.97
N HIS A 104 16.28 -6.72 5.99
CA HIS A 104 15.92 -6.52 7.39
C HIS A 104 15.61 -5.05 7.68
N LEU A 105 16.43 -4.13 7.18
CA LEU A 105 16.20 -2.69 7.35
C LEU A 105 14.90 -2.22 6.69
N LEU A 106 14.61 -2.71 5.48
CA LEU A 106 13.37 -2.41 4.75
C LEU A 106 12.14 -2.95 5.48
N ARG A 107 12.21 -4.19 5.97
CA ARG A 107 11.16 -4.82 6.77
C ARG A 107 10.99 -4.10 8.12
N GLY A 108 12.04 -3.57 8.71
CA GLY A 108 12.02 -2.91 10.02
C GLY A 108 11.72 -3.86 11.17
N ASP A 109 11.78 -3.33 12.40
CA ASP A 109 11.83 -4.14 13.62
C ASP A 109 10.45 -4.52 14.20
N GLY A 110 9.36 -4.18 13.50
CA GLY A 110 7.99 -4.46 13.96
C GLY A 110 7.61 -5.93 13.80
N PRO A 111 6.68 -6.47 14.62
CA PRO A 111 6.31 -7.89 14.63
C PRO A 111 5.74 -8.41 13.31
N HIS A 112 5.21 -7.52 12.47
CA HIS A 112 4.65 -7.85 11.15
C HIS A 112 5.50 -7.35 9.98
N GLY A 113 6.59 -6.63 10.27
CA GLY A 113 7.37 -5.91 9.26
C GLY A 113 6.57 -4.84 8.50
N ARG A 114 7.28 -4.04 7.69
CA ARG A 114 6.69 -3.09 6.75
C ARG A 114 6.26 -3.82 5.49
N PRO A 115 5.10 -3.48 4.90
CA PRO A 115 4.74 -3.92 3.57
C PRO A 115 5.81 -3.50 2.55
N ALA A 116 6.10 -4.35 1.55
CA ALA A 116 7.07 -4.06 0.51
C ALA A 116 6.76 -2.73 -0.23
N ARG A 117 5.48 -2.39 -0.38
CA ARG A 117 5.03 -1.13 -0.97
C ARG A 117 5.41 0.07 -0.12
N LEU A 118 5.25 -0.02 1.21
CA LEU A 118 5.71 1.02 2.11
C LEU A 118 7.22 1.21 1.97
N ALA A 119 8.00 0.13 2.03
CA ALA A 119 9.45 0.18 1.85
C ALA A 119 9.86 0.86 0.52
N ALA A 120 9.20 0.52 -0.59
CA ALA A 120 9.42 1.16 -1.88
C ALA A 120 9.09 2.67 -1.88
N ARG A 121 7.99 3.09 -1.24
CA ARG A 121 7.65 4.52 -1.07
C ARG A 121 8.73 5.26 -0.28
N LEU A 122 9.21 4.67 0.82
CA LEU A 122 10.28 5.26 1.64
C LEU A 122 11.55 5.46 0.81
N MET A 123 11.98 4.44 0.08
CA MET A 123 13.15 4.52 -0.80
C MET A 123 12.98 5.59 -1.88
N LYS A 124 11.81 5.63 -2.53
CA LYS A 124 11.51 6.61 -3.59
C LYS A 124 11.62 8.04 -3.08
N VAL A 125 11.05 8.35 -1.91
CA VAL A 125 11.14 9.68 -1.30
C VAL A 125 12.59 10.05 -0.96
N LEU A 126 13.34 9.15 -0.31
CA LEU A 126 14.73 9.44 0.07
C LEU A 126 15.64 9.61 -1.15
N ALA A 127 15.41 8.85 -2.22
CA ALA A 127 16.15 8.98 -3.47
C ALA A 127 15.85 10.32 -4.17
N GLU A 128 14.58 10.77 -4.20
CA GLU A 128 14.22 12.09 -4.75
C GLU A 128 14.83 13.25 -3.96
N LEU A 129 15.04 13.07 -2.65
CA LEU A 129 15.71 14.04 -1.79
C LEU A 129 17.24 13.95 -1.87
N ALA A 130 17.79 13.05 -2.70
CA ALA A 130 19.22 12.76 -2.80
C ALA A 130 19.88 12.39 -1.45
N LEU A 131 19.10 11.83 -0.52
CA LEU A 131 19.60 11.38 0.78
C LEU A 131 20.18 9.97 0.71
N VAL A 132 19.75 9.18 -0.27
CA VAL A 132 20.22 7.81 -0.49
C VAL A 132 20.51 7.55 -1.96
N SER A 133 21.44 6.64 -2.21
CA SER A 133 21.70 6.07 -3.54
C SER A 133 21.40 4.57 -3.51
N LEU A 134 20.64 4.10 -4.51
CA LEU A 134 20.35 2.70 -4.74
C LEU A 134 21.22 2.20 -5.89
N ASP A 135 22.11 1.28 -5.59
CA ASP A 135 22.77 0.45 -6.59
C ASP A 135 21.84 -0.72 -6.92
N ARG A 136 21.51 -0.88 -8.21
CA ARG A 136 20.60 -1.92 -8.68
C ARG A 136 21.34 -3.15 -9.18
N ASP A 137 22.61 -2.99 -9.57
CA ASP A 137 23.45 -4.07 -10.06
C ASP A 137 24.00 -4.88 -8.87
N LEU A 138 24.28 -4.17 -7.78
CA LEU A 138 24.51 -4.75 -6.45
C LEU A 138 23.37 -4.24 -5.55
N PRO A 139 22.40 -5.06 -5.13
CA PRO A 139 21.23 -4.62 -4.36
C PRO A 139 21.65 -4.02 -3.01
N ALA A 140 21.99 -2.73 -3.06
CA ALA A 140 22.71 -2.01 -2.04
C ALA A 140 22.15 -0.60 -1.93
N LEU A 141 21.99 -0.15 -0.69
CA LEU A 141 21.51 1.18 -0.39
C LEU A 141 22.56 1.89 0.47
N ALA A 142 22.94 3.10 0.07
CA ALA A 142 23.93 3.91 0.77
C ALA A 142 23.41 5.33 1.03
N ILE A 143 23.92 5.96 2.08
CA ILE A 143 23.73 7.40 2.32
C ILE A 143 24.44 8.18 1.23
N ALA A 144 23.73 9.13 0.60
CA ALA A 144 24.27 10.01 -0.43
C ALA A 144 24.33 11.48 0.01
N GLY A 145 23.57 11.86 1.04
CA GLY A 145 23.54 13.21 1.57
C GLY A 145 23.06 13.23 3.02
N ALA A 146 23.53 14.21 3.80
CA ALA A 146 23.21 14.34 5.22
C ALA A 146 22.60 15.71 5.59
N GLU A 147 22.47 16.61 4.62
CA GLU A 147 21.95 17.95 4.85
C GLU A 147 20.47 17.92 5.28
N PRO A 148 20.06 18.75 6.26
CA PRO A 148 18.66 18.95 6.57
C PRO A 148 17.86 19.30 5.32
N THR A 149 16.76 18.61 5.09
CA THR A 149 15.92 18.82 3.92
C THR A 149 14.44 18.73 4.28
N ALA A 150 13.62 19.55 3.62
CA ALA A 150 12.18 19.50 3.72
C ALA A 150 11.64 18.32 2.89
N LEU A 151 10.79 17.47 3.49
CA LEU A 151 10.21 16.31 2.80
C LEU A 151 9.36 16.74 1.61
N GLU A 152 8.76 17.92 1.69
CA GLU A 152 7.91 18.55 0.70
C GLU A 152 8.64 18.85 -0.61
N ARG A 153 9.98 18.79 -0.65
CA ARG A 153 10.77 18.85 -1.90
C ARG A 153 10.58 17.60 -2.77
N SER A 154 10.29 16.44 -2.18
CA SER A 154 9.97 15.22 -2.92
C SER A 154 8.54 15.28 -3.49
N ALA A 155 8.42 15.10 -4.80
CA ALA A 155 7.13 15.01 -5.47
C ALA A 155 6.35 13.77 -4.99
N ALA A 156 7.06 12.65 -4.78
CA ALA A 156 6.47 11.44 -4.25
C ALA A 156 5.90 11.66 -2.83
N TYR A 157 6.64 12.34 -1.95
CA TYR A 157 6.15 12.65 -0.60
C TYR A 157 4.86 13.47 -0.63
N ARG A 158 4.80 14.53 -1.45
CA ARG A 158 3.58 15.33 -1.61
C ARG A 158 2.40 14.50 -2.13
N ALA A 159 2.63 13.64 -3.12
CA ALA A 159 1.60 12.76 -3.65
C ALA A 159 1.08 11.76 -2.60
N TYR A 160 1.98 11.18 -1.81
CA TYR A 160 1.60 10.25 -0.73
C TYR A 160 0.90 10.95 0.43
N ALA A 161 1.32 12.17 0.80
CA ALA A 161 0.63 12.98 1.80
C ALA A 161 -0.78 13.38 1.34
N GLN A 162 -0.95 13.73 0.06
CA GLN A 162 -2.27 13.98 -0.50
C GLN A 162 -3.15 12.71 -0.46
N ARG A 163 -2.60 11.57 -0.90
CA ARG A 163 -3.32 10.27 -0.85
C ARG A 163 -3.66 9.87 0.58
N TYR A 164 -2.80 10.15 1.56
CA TYR A 164 -3.07 9.96 2.98
C TYR A 164 -4.33 10.73 3.39
N GLU A 165 -4.37 12.04 3.16
CA GLU A 165 -5.49 12.89 3.56
C GLU A 165 -6.78 12.56 2.81
N ASP A 166 -6.71 12.29 1.51
CA ASP A 166 -7.88 11.93 0.71
C ASP A 166 -8.48 10.61 1.18
N GLY A 167 -7.66 9.58 1.41
CA GLY A 167 -8.18 8.30 1.86
C GLY A 167 -8.66 8.32 3.30
N ARG A 168 -8.03 9.11 4.19
CA ARG A 168 -8.53 9.32 5.56
C ARG A 168 -9.91 9.97 5.53
N ARG A 169 -10.10 11.03 4.73
CA ARG A 169 -11.41 11.66 4.52
C ARG A 169 -12.43 10.67 3.96
N PHE A 170 -12.06 9.93 2.91
CA PHE A 170 -12.95 8.98 2.23
C PHE A 170 -13.39 7.83 3.14
N LEU A 171 -12.46 7.20 3.85
CA LEU A 171 -12.77 6.09 4.76
C LEU A 171 -13.54 6.56 6.01
N THR A 172 -13.47 7.84 6.36
CA THR A 172 -14.27 8.41 7.45
C THR A 172 -15.71 8.67 7.00
N SER A 173 -15.91 9.16 5.77
CA SER A 173 -17.24 9.37 5.20
C SER A 173 -17.92 8.07 4.75
N ALA A 174 -17.14 7.04 4.37
CA ALA A 174 -17.65 5.72 3.99
C ALA A 174 -18.40 4.97 5.11
N ASN A 175 -18.26 5.41 6.37
CA ASN A 175 -19.14 5.00 7.50
C ASN A 175 -20.64 5.22 7.24
N HIS A 176 -21.02 5.95 6.18
CA HIS A 176 -22.39 6.40 5.93
C HIS A 176 -23.08 5.66 4.76
N LEU A 177 -22.44 4.66 4.13
CA LEU A 177 -23.18 3.79 3.21
C LEU A 177 -24.22 3.03 4.03
N PRO A 178 -25.53 3.32 3.88
CA PRO A 178 -26.55 2.64 4.66
C PRO A 178 -26.46 1.15 4.37
N GLY A 179 -26.55 0.33 5.41
CA GLY A 179 -26.74 -1.10 5.25
C GLY A 179 -27.85 -1.37 4.24
N GLY A 180 -27.59 -2.31 3.33
CA GLY A 180 -28.62 -2.83 2.41
C GLY A 180 -29.80 -3.44 3.13
#